data_AF-A0A353GGA4-F1
#
_entry.id   AF-A0A353GGA4-F1
#
_cell.length_a   1.000
_cell.length_b   1.000
_cell.length_c   1.000
_cell.angle_alpha   90.00
_cell.angle_beta   90.00
_cell.angle_gamma   90.00
#
_symmetry.space_group_name_H-M   'P 1'
#
loop_
_entity.id
_entity.type
_entity.pdbx_description
1 polymer ?
#
loop_
_entity_poly.entity_id
_entity_poly.type
_entity_poly.pdbx_seq_one_letter_code
_entity_poly.pdbx_strand_id
1 'polypeptide(L)'
;MLEKADYLQIKKRASICIRCGKPFTADEPCPSILLETGEGAALQQPEPVIATPEAGENTEAQVPMEAAPPVVEVVAPKKSAEGKKADAAAAEPEEDAFQRVDYCTACWTELKEQAYFSYWVGKPNVANGPAKRLNRAERNVALVALFDSLSDRNGVESDYTPHLFFLAHLLMQYRIFKWIPALRDPKTGAKTLQFTRSDSEDPVLIPDMELADDMIVTIKTEIEQYLERSTGQAIQL
;
A
#
# COMPACT_ATOMS: atom_id res chain seq x y z
N MET A 1 -13.65 -20.75 35.24
CA MET A 1 -13.01 -20.42 33.95
C MET A 1 -14.13 -20.45 32.93
N LEU A 2 -14.41 -19.36 32.22
CA LEU A 2 -15.37 -19.39 31.11
C LEU A 2 -14.83 -20.32 30.04
N GLU A 3 -15.68 -21.18 29.49
CA GLU A 3 -15.28 -22.09 28.44
C GLU A 3 -15.20 -21.34 27.11
N LYS A 4 -14.36 -21.79 26.18
CA LYS A 4 -14.22 -21.12 24.87
C LYS A 4 -15.54 -21.09 24.07
N ALA A 5 -16.49 -21.95 24.41
CA ALA A 5 -17.83 -21.97 23.83
C ALA A 5 -18.68 -20.75 24.24
N ASP A 6 -18.35 -20.07 25.34
CA ASP A 6 -19.13 -18.94 25.87
C ASP A 6 -18.77 -17.59 25.22
N TYR A 7 -17.82 -17.57 24.27
CA TYR A 7 -17.40 -16.33 23.61
C TYR A 7 -18.31 -16.00 22.43
N LEU A 8 -18.81 -14.76 22.41
CA LEU A 8 -19.57 -14.19 21.30
C LEU A 8 -18.77 -14.24 19.99
N GLN A 9 -19.31 -14.92 18.97
CA GLN A 9 -18.73 -15.00 17.63
C GLN A 9 -19.13 -13.77 16.81
N ILE A 10 -18.39 -12.67 16.94
CA ILE A 10 -18.65 -11.46 16.15
C ILE A 10 -18.10 -11.64 14.73
N LYS A 11 -18.99 -11.58 13.73
CA LYS A 11 -18.63 -11.65 12.31
C LYS A 11 -17.62 -10.56 11.90
N LYS A 12 -16.81 -10.87 10.88
CA LYS A 12 -15.88 -9.91 10.27
C LYS A 12 -16.65 -8.70 9.72
N ARG A 13 -15.95 -7.56 9.62
CA ARG A 13 -16.47 -6.31 9.05
C ARG A 13 -17.02 -6.55 7.64
N ALA A 14 -18.20 -6.02 7.34
CA ALA A 14 -18.74 -5.97 6.00
C ALA A 14 -17.89 -5.06 5.08
N SER A 15 -17.95 -5.28 3.77
CA SER A 15 -17.25 -4.43 2.79
C SER A 15 -18.05 -3.18 2.40
N ILE A 16 -19.34 -3.12 2.76
CA ILE A 16 -20.28 -2.07 2.39
C ILE A 16 -21.09 -1.60 3.60
N CYS A 17 -21.50 -0.35 3.60
CA CYS A 17 -22.43 0.19 4.58
C CYS A 17 -23.82 -0.42 4.39
N ILE A 18 -24.44 -0.92 5.47
CA ILE A 18 -25.76 -1.55 5.38
C ILE A 18 -26.87 -0.59 4.91
N ARG A 19 -26.73 0.71 5.22
CA ARG A 19 -27.81 1.69 5.04
C ARG A 19 -27.80 2.32 3.65
N CYS A 20 -26.63 2.72 3.18
CA CYS A 20 -26.48 3.38 1.89
C CYS A 20 -25.83 2.52 0.80
N GLY A 21 -25.36 1.31 1.12
CA GLY A 21 -24.69 0.42 0.18
C GLY A 21 -23.29 0.88 -0.27
N LYS A 22 -22.81 2.04 0.19
CA LYS A 22 -21.48 2.56 -0.20
C LYS A 22 -20.37 1.61 0.28
N PRO A 23 -19.38 1.28 -0.58
CA PRO A 23 -18.22 0.52 -0.15
C PRO A 23 -17.40 1.34 0.84
N PHE A 24 -16.79 0.65 1.80
CA PHE A 24 -15.90 1.32 2.73
C PHE A 24 -14.57 1.64 2.07
N THR A 25 -14.12 2.87 2.23
CA THR A 25 -12.77 3.31 1.84
C THR A 25 -11.75 2.89 2.91
N ALA A 26 -10.49 2.74 2.52
CA ALA A 26 -9.41 2.34 3.42
C ALA A 26 -9.20 3.37 4.55
N ASP A 27 -9.39 4.65 4.23
CA ASP A 27 -9.02 5.75 5.11
C ASP A 27 -10.15 6.22 6.04
N GLU A 28 -11.35 5.67 5.91
CA GLU A 28 -12.49 6.05 6.73
C GLU A 28 -12.68 5.14 7.95
N PRO A 29 -12.97 5.72 9.14
CA PRO A 29 -13.37 4.94 10.30
C PRO A 29 -14.69 4.22 10.02
N CYS A 30 -14.85 3.04 10.61
CA CYS A 30 -16.03 2.20 10.41
C CYS A 30 -16.77 1.99 11.73
N PRO A 31 -17.84 2.77 11.96
CA PRO A 31 -18.79 2.48 13.01
C PRO A 31 -19.49 1.15 12.77
N SER A 32 -19.58 0.36 13.83
CA SER A 32 -20.25 -0.93 13.87
C SER A 32 -21.15 -0.97 15.10
N ILE A 33 -22.36 -1.51 14.96
CA ILE A 33 -23.27 -1.78 16.08
C ILE A 33 -23.50 -3.28 16.21
N LEU A 34 -23.83 -3.69 17.43
CA LEU A 34 -24.35 -5.02 17.73
C LEU A 34 -25.83 -4.89 18.10
N LEU A 35 -26.68 -5.66 17.42
CA LEU A 35 -28.11 -5.78 17.67
C LEU A 35 -28.40 -7.16 18.27
N GLU A 36 -29.31 -7.24 19.24
CA GLU A 36 -29.83 -8.53 19.73
C GLU A 36 -30.88 -9.08 18.74
N THR A 37 -30.76 -10.34 18.34
CA THR A 37 -31.66 -11.01 17.37
C THR A 37 -32.78 -11.83 18.03
N GLY A 38 -32.93 -11.76 19.36
CA GLY A 38 -33.93 -12.56 20.09
C GLY A 38 -35.39 -12.05 19.97
N GLU A 39 -36.35 -12.96 20.13
CA GLU A 39 -37.81 -12.76 20.08
C GLU A 39 -38.39 -11.72 21.07
N GLY A 40 -37.56 -11.09 21.92
CA GLY A 40 -37.94 -9.98 22.80
C GLY A 40 -37.55 -8.59 22.29
N ALA A 41 -36.74 -8.50 21.23
CA ALA A 41 -36.32 -7.24 20.64
C ALA A 41 -37.40 -6.75 19.66
N ALA A 42 -38.53 -6.29 20.20
CA ALA A 42 -39.44 -5.43 19.46
C ALA A 42 -38.72 -4.12 19.12
N LEU A 43 -37.93 -4.16 18.05
CA LEU A 43 -37.42 -2.97 17.38
C LEU A 43 -38.64 -2.12 17.02
N GLN A 44 -38.87 -1.07 17.80
CA GLN A 44 -39.52 0.13 17.30
C GLN A 44 -38.65 0.61 16.14
N GLN A 45 -39.00 0.16 14.93
CA GLN A 45 -38.57 0.83 13.73
C GLN A 45 -39.00 2.29 13.91
N PRO A 46 -38.08 3.27 13.90
CA PRO A 46 -38.49 4.66 13.95
C PRO A 46 -39.41 4.90 12.76
N GLU A 47 -40.63 5.34 13.04
CA GLU A 47 -41.58 5.73 12.01
C GLU A 47 -40.91 6.73 11.07
N PRO A 48 -41.12 6.63 9.74
CA PRO A 48 -40.52 7.55 8.79
C PRO A 48 -41.01 8.96 9.09
N VAL A 49 -40.12 9.81 9.62
CA VAL A 49 -40.39 11.23 9.80
C VAL A 49 -40.50 11.83 8.39
N ILE A 50 -41.74 12.03 7.94
CA ILE A 50 -42.06 12.73 6.69
C ILE A 50 -41.62 14.19 6.89
N ALA A 51 -40.48 14.53 6.29
CA ALA A 51 -39.98 15.89 6.27
C ALA A 51 -40.91 16.76 5.41
N THR A 52 -41.53 17.76 6.05
CA THR A 52 -42.21 18.86 5.38
C THR A 52 -41.18 19.74 4.68
N PRO A 53 -41.33 20.06 3.38
CA PRO A 53 -40.40 20.95 2.68
C PRO A 53 -40.76 22.41 2.96
N GLU A 54 -39.84 23.16 3.56
CA GLU A 54 -39.85 24.63 3.50
C GLU A 54 -39.08 25.10 2.27
N ALA A 55 -39.75 25.96 1.50
CA ALA A 55 -39.26 26.59 0.29
C ALA A 55 -38.16 27.61 0.58
N GLY A 56 -37.10 27.59 -0.23
CA GLY A 56 -36.04 28.58 -0.23
C GLY A 56 -35.26 28.54 -1.56
N GLU A 57 -35.26 29.67 -2.24
CA GLU A 57 -34.98 29.92 -3.65
C GLU A 57 -33.48 30.08 -4.01
N ASN A 58 -33.13 29.70 -5.27
CA ASN A 58 -32.09 30.22 -6.20
C ASN A 58 -30.61 30.34 -5.73
N THR A 59 -29.58 29.94 -6.52
CA THR A 59 -29.28 30.39 -7.90
C THR A 59 -28.15 29.54 -8.56
N GLU A 60 -28.18 29.45 -9.90
CA GLU A 60 -27.20 29.06 -10.96
C GLU A 60 -25.67 29.08 -10.63
N ALA A 61 -24.78 28.29 -11.25
CA ALA A 61 -24.62 28.08 -12.70
C ALA A 61 -23.72 26.87 -13.11
N GLN A 62 -24.16 26.22 -14.21
CA GLN A 62 -23.45 25.77 -15.44
C GLN A 62 -22.35 24.66 -15.47
N VAL A 63 -22.61 23.76 -16.44
CA VAL A 63 -21.97 22.53 -16.99
C VAL A 63 -20.98 22.99 -18.14
N PRO A 64 -20.09 22.19 -18.82
CA PRO A 64 -20.28 20.77 -19.20
C PRO A 64 -19.10 19.82 -19.55
N MET A 65 -19.49 18.54 -19.79
CA MET A 65 -18.95 17.55 -20.77
C MET A 65 -17.56 16.92 -20.46
N GLU A 66 -17.22 15.67 -20.78
CA GLU A 66 -17.72 14.70 -21.77
C GLU A 66 -17.19 13.27 -21.50
N ALA A 67 -17.87 12.28 -22.11
CA ALA A 67 -17.40 10.97 -22.61
C ALA A 67 -17.03 9.81 -21.66
N ALA A 68 -17.78 8.71 -21.85
CA ALA A 68 -17.42 7.31 -21.55
C ALA A 68 -17.29 6.52 -22.89
N PRO A 69 -17.17 5.17 -22.91
CA PRO A 69 -15.98 4.32 -22.87
C PRO A 69 -15.75 3.55 -24.22
N PRO A 70 -14.85 2.54 -24.30
CA PRO A 70 -15.33 1.14 -24.22
C PRO A 70 -14.33 0.12 -23.57
N VAL A 71 -14.79 -0.85 -22.78
CA VAL A 71 -15.07 -2.28 -23.11
C VAL A 71 -13.97 -2.99 -23.92
N VAL A 72 -13.22 -3.89 -23.25
CA VAL A 72 -12.70 -5.11 -23.89
C VAL A 72 -12.75 -6.27 -22.89
N GLU A 73 -13.64 -7.21 -23.18
CA GLU A 73 -13.74 -8.57 -22.66
C GLU A 73 -12.67 -9.44 -23.34
N VAL A 74 -12.20 -10.54 -22.72
CA VAL A 74 -11.86 -11.85 -23.37
C VAL A 74 -10.98 -12.73 -22.46
N VAL A 75 -11.63 -13.78 -21.93
CA VAL A 75 -11.28 -15.22 -21.99
C VAL A 75 -10.17 -15.83 -21.09
N ALA A 76 -10.62 -16.86 -20.36
CA ALA A 76 -9.87 -17.84 -19.57
C ALA A 76 -8.92 -18.77 -20.39
N PRO A 77 -8.01 -19.53 -19.74
CA PRO A 77 -8.34 -20.95 -19.60
C PRO A 77 -7.95 -21.64 -18.28
N LYS A 78 -8.62 -22.79 -18.09
CA LYS A 78 -8.56 -23.83 -17.05
C LYS A 78 -7.24 -24.61 -16.97
N LYS A 79 -6.88 -25.08 -15.76
CA LYS A 79 -6.80 -26.50 -15.30
C LYS A 79 -6.04 -26.59 -13.96
N SER A 80 -6.69 -27.06 -12.88
CA SER A 80 -6.60 -28.43 -12.31
C SER A 80 -5.32 -28.64 -11.48
N ALA A 81 -5.29 -29.27 -10.29
CA ALA A 81 -6.28 -29.92 -9.45
C ALA A 81 -5.64 -30.14 -8.05
N GLU A 82 -6.38 -30.83 -7.18
CA GLU A 82 -6.02 -31.37 -5.85
C GLU A 82 -6.21 -30.37 -4.69
N GLY A 83 -7.18 -30.51 -3.79
CA GLY A 83 -7.90 -31.70 -3.38
C GLY A 83 -7.78 -31.81 -1.87
N LYS A 84 -8.70 -31.20 -1.12
CA LYS A 84 -8.86 -31.53 0.31
C LYS A 84 -10.34 -31.54 0.67
N LYS A 85 -10.76 -32.73 1.09
CA LYS A 85 -12.09 -33.14 1.51
C LYS A 85 -12.68 -32.18 2.54
N ALA A 86 -13.95 -31.86 2.30
CA ALA A 86 -14.88 -31.37 3.30
C ALA A 86 -15.21 -32.50 4.28
N ASP A 87 -15.09 -32.20 5.57
CA ASP A 87 -15.95 -32.78 6.59
C ASP A 87 -17.02 -31.72 6.89
N ALA A 88 -18.15 -31.86 6.23
CA ALA A 88 -19.37 -31.11 6.51
C ALA A 88 -20.06 -31.79 7.69
N ALA A 89 -19.67 -31.40 8.90
CA ALA A 89 -20.56 -31.52 10.04
C ALA A 89 -21.67 -30.49 9.85
N ALA A 90 -22.89 -30.96 9.59
CA ALA A 90 -24.10 -30.15 9.63
C ALA A 90 -24.30 -29.70 11.09
N ALA A 91 -23.66 -28.58 11.43
CA ALA A 91 -24.04 -27.80 12.58
C ALA A 91 -25.39 -27.17 12.25
N GLU A 92 -26.40 -27.50 13.05
CA GLU A 92 -27.63 -26.74 13.11
C GLU A 92 -27.25 -25.25 13.24
N PRO A 93 -27.89 -24.33 12.51
CA PRO A 93 -27.61 -22.91 12.66
C PRO A 93 -28.09 -22.49 14.05
N GLU A 94 -27.19 -22.53 15.04
CA GLU A 94 -27.35 -21.73 16.25
C GLU A 94 -27.53 -20.29 15.78
N GLU A 95 -28.75 -19.78 15.91
CA GLU A 95 -29.06 -18.40 15.62
C GLU A 95 -28.22 -17.56 16.57
N ASP A 96 -27.12 -17.01 16.05
CA ASP A 96 -26.28 -16.06 16.77
C ASP A 96 -27.21 -15.00 17.37
N ALA A 97 -27.31 -14.95 18.71
CA ALA A 97 -28.19 -14.02 19.44
C ALA A 97 -27.85 -12.54 19.20
N PHE A 98 -26.79 -12.27 18.43
CA PHE A 98 -26.31 -10.95 18.12
C PHE A 98 -25.94 -10.81 16.64
N GLN A 99 -26.46 -9.76 16.00
CA GLN A 99 -26.12 -9.37 14.65
C GLN A 99 -25.26 -8.11 14.63
N ARG A 100 -24.07 -8.22 14.03
CA ARG A 100 -23.22 -7.06 13.73
C ARG A 100 -23.71 -6.36 12.47
N VAL A 101 -23.77 -5.02 12.54
CA VAL A 101 -24.13 -4.17 11.41
C VAL A 101 -23.13 -3.01 11.28
N ASP A 102 -22.60 -2.78 10.07
CA ASP A 102 -21.57 -1.77 9.80
C ASP A 102 -22.12 -0.57 9.01
N TYR A 103 -21.74 0.65 9.40
CA TYR A 103 -22.17 1.91 8.78
C TYR A 103 -20.98 2.75 8.31
N CYS A 104 -21.19 3.59 7.29
CA CYS A 104 -20.23 4.64 6.95
C CYS A 104 -20.34 5.79 7.94
N THR A 105 -19.33 6.66 7.97
CA THR A 105 -19.29 7.84 8.85
C THR A 105 -20.50 8.75 8.71
N ALA A 106 -20.94 9.02 7.47
CA ALA A 106 -22.11 9.85 7.20
C ALA A 106 -23.41 9.22 7.76
N CYS A 107 -23.66 7.94 7.46
CA CYS A 107 -24.85 7.26 7.97
C CYS A 107 -24.82 7.09 9.50
N TRP A 108 -23.63 6.98 10.09
CA TRP A 108 -23.46 6.86 11.53
C TRP A 108 -23.84 8.14 12.28
N THR A 109 -23.55 9.33 11.74
CA THR A 109 -23.90 10.60 12.39
C THR A 109 -25.39 10.72 12.70
N GLU A 110 -26.23 10.13 11.85
CA GLU A 110 -27.69 10.11 12.00
C GLU A 110 -28.19 9.01 12.95
N LEU A 111 -27.39 7.96 13.21
CA LEU A 111 -27.80 6.78 13.96
C LEU A 111 -27.20 6.72 15.38
N LYS A 112 -26.16 7.52 15.66
CA LYS A 112 -25.41 7.49 16.94
C LYS A 112 -26.23 7.80 18.20
N GLU A 113 -27.47 8.25 18.06
CA GLU A 113 -28.36 8.59 19.19
C GLU A 113 -29.45 7.53 19.41
N GLN A 114 -29.46 6.46 18.60
CA GLN A 114 -30.41 5.36 18.74
C GLN A 114 -29.99 4.40 19.86
N ALA A 115 -30.95 3.63 20.37
CA ALA A 115 -30.69 2.58 21.34
C ALA A 115 -30.11 1.34 20.62
N TYR A 116 -28.91 0.93 21.03
CA TYR A 116 -28.23 -0.28 20.57
C TYR A 116 -27.60 -1.00 21.77
N PHE A 117 -27.39 -2.31 21.66
CA PHE A 117 -26.77 -3.11 22.72
C PHE A 117 -25.33 -2.65 22.98
N SER A 118 -24.55 -2.50 21.91
CA SER A 118 -23.21 -1.91 21.94
C SER A 118 -22.82 -1.36 20.58
N TYR A 119 -21.86 -0.43 20.57
CA TYR A 119 -21.25 0.08 19.34
C TYR A 119 -19.75 0.26 19.53
N TRP A 120 -19.01 0.22 18.42
CA TRP A 120 -17.60 0.58 18.37
C TRP A 120 -17.25 1.26 17.06
N VAL A 121 -16.23 2.12 17.09
CA VAL A 121 -15.68 2.76 15.90
C VAL A 121 -14.33 2.14 15.61
N GLY A 122 -14.26 1.33 14.55
CA GLY A 122 -13.02 0.76 14.07
C GLY A 122 -12.11 1.84 13.50
N LYS A 123 -10.80 1.71 13.75
CA LYS A 123 -9.80 2.56 13.07
C LYS A 123 -9.91 2.38 11.55
N PRO A 124 -9.61 3.42 10.76
CA PRO A 124 -9.44 3.30 9.32
C PRO A 124 -8.59 2.08 9.00
N ASN A 125 -9.08 1.24 8.09
CA ASN A 125 -8.28 0.14 7.59
C ASN A 125 -7.34 0.70 6.55
N VAL A 126 -6.29 1.40 7.01
CA VAL A 126 -5.21 1.86 6.15
C VAL A 126 -4.57 0.59 5.60
N ALA A 127 -5.08 0.11 4.45
CA ALA A 127 -4.65 -1.10 3.80
C ALA A 127 -3.15 -1.06 3.47
N ASN A 128 -2.59 0.15 3.49
CA ASN A 128 -1.17 0.43 3.46
C ASN A 128 -0.67 0.62 4.90
N GLY A 129 -0.35 -0.47 5.60
CA GLY A 129 0.56 -0.38 6.75
C GLY A 129 1.85 0.36 6.37
N PRO A 130 2.67 0.80 7.33
CA PRO A 130 3.92 1.50 7.01
C PRO A 130 4.67 0.71 5.94
N ALA A 131 4.98 1.36 4.81
CA ALA A 131 5.57 0.71 3.64
C ALA A 131 6.64 -0.28 4.09
N LYS A 132 6.54 -1.53 3.62
CA LYS A 132 7.44 -2.61 4.04
C LYS A 132 8.87 -2.12 3.84
N ARG A 133 9.57 -1.80 4.94
CA ARG A 133 10.94 -1.32 4.86
C ARG A 133 11.79 -2.44 4.26
N LEU A 134 12.54 -2.13 3.20
CA LEU A 134 13.47 -3.09 2.60
C LEU A 134 14.41 -3.60 3.69
N ASN A 135 14.52 -4.92 3.80
CA ASN A 135 15.60 -5.53 4.55
C ASN A 135 16.94 -5.14 3.89
N ARG A 136 18.04 -5.23 4.64
CA ARG A 136 19.39 -4.91 4.15
C ARG A 136 19.72 -5.62 2.84
N ALA A 137 19.38 -6.90 2.72
CA ALA A 137 19.61 -7.66 1.49
C ALA A 137 18.80 -7.12 0.30
N GLU A 138 17.50 -6.89 0.48
CA GLU A 138 16.63 -6.31 -0.56
C GLU A 138 17.09 -4.90 -0.97
N ARG A 139 17.50 -4.08 -0.01
CA ARG A 139 18.07 -2.75 -0.26
C ARG A 139 19.35 -2.81 -1.08
N ASN A 140 20.26 -3.71 -0.71
CA ASN A 140 21.52 -3.89 -1.42
C ASN A 140 21.29 -4.29 -2.89
N VAL A 141 20.35 -5.21 -3.13
CA VAL A 141 19.93 -5.59 -4.49
C VAL A 141 19.38 -4.38 -5.25
N ALA A 142 18.48 -3.61 -4.63
CA ALA A 142 17.88 -2.43 -5.27
C ALA A 142 18.92 -1.35 -5.62
N LEU A 143 19.92 -1.13 -4.75
CA LEU A 143 21.01 -0.17 -5.00
C LEU A 143 21.93 -0.62 -6.12
N VAL A 144 22.24 -1.92 -6.21
CA VAL A 144 23.02 -2.48 -7.32
C VAL A 144 22.25 -2.34 -8.63
N ALA A 145 20.96 -2.69 -8.64
CA ALA A 145 20.11 -2.51 -9.83
C ALA A 145 20.03 -1.04 -10.27
N LEU A 146 19.95 -0.10 -9.33
CA LEU A 146 19.99 1.33 -9.64
C LEU A 146 21.34 1.72 -10.26
N PHE A 147 22.45 1.28 -9.66
CA PHE A 147 23.80 1.54 -10.17
C PHE A 147 23.97 1.03 -11.59
N ASP A 148 23.61 -0.23 -11.86
CA ASP A 148 23.71 -0.84 -13.19
C ASP A 148 22.85 -0.05 -14.20
N SER A 149 21.62 0.30 -13.82
CA SER A 149 20.71 1.08 -14.70
C SER A 149 21.22 2.49 -15.04
N LEU A 150 21.93 3.14 -14.11
CA LEU A 150 22.53 4.45 -14.35
C LEU A 150 23.82 4.32 -15.17
N SER A 151 24.60 3.26 -14.94
CA SER A 151 25.82 2.96 -15.68
C SER A 151 25.51 2.69 -17.16
N ASP A 152 24.46 1.93 -17.44
CA ASP A 152 24.01 1.64 -18.81
C ASP A 152 23.53 2.88 -19.57
N ARG A 153 23.02 3.88 -18.85
CA ARG A 153 22.55 5.16 -19.40
C ARG A 153 23.67 6.20 -19.53
N ASN A 154 24.76 6.00 -18.79
CA ASN A 154 25.88 6.94 -18.77
C ASN A 154 26.58 6.93 -20.15
N GLY A 155 26.51 8.05 -20.86
CA GLY A 155 27.10 8.23 -22.20
C GLY A 155 26.12 8.58 -23.32
N VAL A 156 24.81 8.47 -23.10
CA VAL A 156 23.81 8.79 -24.14
C VAL A 156 23.34 10.25 -24.05
N GLU A 157 22.84 10.72 -22.90
CA GLU A 157 22.23 12.08 -22.80
C GLU A 157 22.30 12.74 -21.40
N SER A 158 22.84 12.08 -20.37
CA SER A 158 22.86 12.64 -19.01
C SER A 158 24.11 12.22 -18.23
N ASP A 159 24.75 13.19 -17.59
CA ASP A 159 25.92 12.99 -16.75
C ASP A 159 25.47 12.46 -15.36
N TYR A 160 25.25 11.16 -15.28
CA TYR A 160 24.97 10.45 -14.01
C TYR A 160 26.26 10.13 -13.25
N THR A 161 27.41 10.67 -13.66
CA THR A 161 28.69 10.42 -12.99
C THR A 161 28.65 10.76 -11.49
N PRO A 162 28.02 11.87 -11.04
CA PRO A 162 27.86 12.15 -9.62
C PRO A 162 27.10 11.06 -8.86
N HIS A 163 26.01 10.56 -9.44
CA HIS A 163 25.22 9.46 -8.87
C HIS A 163 26.02 8.17 -8.79
N LEU A 164 26.73 7.82 -9.87
CA LEU A 164 27.58 6.63 -9.92
C LEU A 164 28.72 6.71 -8.90
N PHE A 165 29.38 7.87 -8.80
CA PHE A 165 30.42 8.11 -7.80
C PHE A 165 29.89 7.93 -6.38
N PHE A 166 28.75 8.56 -6.06
CA PHE A 166 28.12 8.44 -4.74
C PHE A 166 27.68 7.00 -4.44
N LEU A 167 27.00 6.34 -5.39
CA LEU A 167 26.54 4.97 -5.24
C LEU A 167 27.70 3.98 -5.09
N ALA A 168 28.79 4.13 -5.84
CA ALA A 168 29.95 3.25 -5.71
C ALA A 168 30.58 3.33 -4.32
N HIS A 169 30.68 4.54 -3.73
CA HIS A 169 31.16 4.71 -2.37
C HIS A 169 30.20 4.10 -1.34
N LEU A 170 28.88 4.27 -1.54
CA LEU A 170 27.86 3.66 -0.69
C LEU A 170 27.92 2.12 -0.74
N LEU A 171 28.01 1.56 -1.95
CA LEU A 171 28.11 0.11 -2.20
C LEU A 171 29.43 -0.47 -1.66
N MET A 172 30.52 0.31 -1.67
CA MET A 172 31.78 -0.05 -1.02
C MET A 172 31.61 -0.10 0.51
N GLN A 173 30.97 0.89 1.13
CA GLN A 173 30.69 0.89 2.57
C GLN A 173 29.85 -0.33 2.97
N TYR A 174 28.96 -0.79 2.08
CA TYR A 174 28.15 -1.99 2.28
C TYR A 174 28.86 -3.30 1.93
N ARG A 175 30.15 -3.24 1.57
CA ARG A 175 31.01 -4.37 1.17
C ARG A 175 30.50 -5.13 -0.06
N ILE A 176 29.74 -4.47 -0.92
CA ILE A 176 29.32 -5.03 -2.22
C ILE A 176 30.42 -4.80 -3.23
N PHE A 177 30.98 -3.59 -3.25
CA PHE A 177 32.13 -3.24 -4.08
C PHE A 177 33.43 -3.30 -3.28
N LYS A 178 34.51 -3.67 -3.97
CA LYS A 178 35.89 -3.59 -3.49
C LYS A 178 36.60 -2.51 -4.28
N TRP A 179 37.30 -1.63 -3.56
CA TRP A 179 38.11 -0.60 -4.17
C TRP A 179 39.46 -1.19 -4.61
N ILE A 180 39.81 -0.95 -5.88
CA ILE A 180 41.12 -1.26 -6.46
C ILE A 180 41.91 0.06 -6.57
N PRO A 181 43.23 0.06 -6.30
CA PRO A 181 44.06 1.26 -6.41
C PRO A 181 43.80 2.03 -7.71
N ALA A 182 43.55 3.33 -7.58
CA ALA A 182 43.11 4.18 -8.68
C ALA A 182 44.12 4.18 -9.83
N LEU A 183 43.64 4.04 -11.06
CA LEU A 183 44.45 4.30 -12.24
C LEU A 183 44.52 5.80 -12.46
N ARG A 184 45.74 6.31 -12.60
CA ARG A 184 45.96 7.67 -13.09
C ARG A 184 46.12 7.60 -14.59
N ASP A 185 45.26 8.28 -15.33
CA ASP A 185 45.42 8.36 -16.77
C ASP A 185 46.73 9.14 -17.07
N PRO A 186 47.69 8.53 -17.79
CA PRO A 186 48.96 9.17 -18.11
C PRO A 186 48.82 10.40 -19.00
N LYS A 187 47.70 10.54 -19.73
CA LYS A 187 47.49 11.65 -20.68
C LYS A 187 46.81 12.86 -20.03
N THR A 188 45.74 12.61 -19.28
CA THR A 188 44.94 13.69 -18.67
C THR A 188 45.36 13.98 -17.22
N GLY A 189 46.11 13.07 -16.58
CA GLY A 189 46.46 13.16 -15.16
C GLY A 189 45.26 12.96 -14.22
N ALA A 190 44.06 12.76 -14.78
CA ALA A 190 42.83 12.53 -14.04
C ALA A 190 42.91 11.20 -13.29
N LYS A 191 42.45 11.21 -12.05
CA LYS A 191 42.38 10.02 -11.21
C LYS A 191 41.05 9.32 -11.50
N THR A 192 41.11 8.05 -11.86
CA THR A 192 39.93 7.22 -12.08
C THR A 192 39.91 6.15 -10.99
N LEU A 193 38.78 6.07 -10.28
CA LEU A 193 38.56 5.04 -9.27
C LEU A 193 38.09 3.77 -9.97
N GLN A 194 38.67 2.63 -9.56
CA GLN A 194 38.30 1.32 -10.06
C GLN A 194 37.59 0.55 -8.95
N PHE A 195 36.38 0.10 -9.22
CA PHE A 195 35.58 -0.71 -8.31
C PHE A 195 35.34 -2.07 -8.94
N THR A 196 35.45 -3.14 -8.16
CA THR A 196 35.07 -4.48 -8.60
C THR A 196 33.95 -4.99 -7.72
N ARG A 197 32.95 -5.61 -8.33
CA ARG A 197 31.84 -6.21 -7.60
C ARG A 197 32.32 -7.47 -6.87
N SER A 198 31.59 -7.88 -5.84
CA SER A 198 31.92 -9.14 -5.15
C SER A 198 31.42 -10.37 -5.90
N ASP A 199 30.43 -10.19 -6.78
CA ASP A 199 29.79 -11.22 -7.60
C ASP A 199 30.24 -11.21 -9.08
N SER A 200 30.81 -10.11 -9.56
CA SER A 200 31.38 -9.97 -10.91
C SER A 200 32.83 -9.48 -10.82
N GLU A 201 33.70 -10.05 -11.64
CA GLU A 201 35.10 -9.65 -11.76
C GLU A 201 35.28 -8.43 -12.68
N ASP A 202 34.23 -7.97 -13.35
CA ASP A 202 34.29 -6.85 -14.28
C ASP A 202 34.51 -5.53 -13.51
N PRO A 203 35.62 -4.83 -13.75
CA PRO A 203 35.90 -3.59 -13.07
C PRO A 203 35.07 -2.45 -13.66
N VAL A 204 34.45 -1.67 -12.80
CA VAL A 204 33.76 -0.43 -13.15
C VAL A 204 34.70 0.74 -12.87
N LEU A 205 34.87 1.60 -13.87
CA LEU A 205 35.72 2.78 -13.82
C LEU A 205 34.87 4.04 -13.65
N ILE A 206 35.13 4.80 -12.59
CA ILE A 206 34.40 6.04 -12.29
C ILE A 206 35.42 7.16 -12.06
N PRO A 207 35.30 8.31 -12.73
CA PRO A 207 36.15 9.47 -12.46
C PRO A 207 36.14 9.86 -10.98
N ASP A 208 37.31 10.15 -10.42
CA ASP A 208 37.42 10.70 -9.07
C ASP A 208 36.93 12.16 -9.09
N MET A 209 35.95 12.49 -8.26
CA MET A 209 35.34 13.82 -8.22
C MET A 209 34.97 14.23 -6.79
N GLU A 210 34.97 15.53 -6.55
CA GLU A 210 34.46 16.12 -5.33
C GLU A 210 32.99 16.51 -5.54
N LEU A 211 32.11 16.02 -4.68
CA LEU A 211 30.69 16.36 -4.70
C LEU A 211 30.41 17.50 -3.74
N ALA A 212 29.65 18.50 -4.21
CA ALA A 212 29.14 19.56 -3.35
C ALA A 212 28.03 19.04 -2.42
N ASP A 213 27.91 19.62 -1.22
CA ASP A 213 26.98 19.15 -0.19
C ASP A 213 25.51 19.15 -0.64
N ASP A 214 25.09 20.16 -1.41
CA ASP A 214 23.76 20.29 -1.99
C ASP A 214 23.47 19.17 -3.02
N MET A 215 24.47 18.83 -3.83
CA MET A 215 24.41 17.72 -4.76
C MET A 215 24.32 16.38 -4.04
N ILE A 216 25.07 16.19 -2.94
CA ILE A 216 24.97 14.98 -2.10
C ILE A 216 23.56 14.81 -1.54
N VAL A 217 22.96 15.88 -1.02
CA VAL A 217 21.58 15.84 -0.50
C VAL A 217 20.61 15.47 -1.61
N THR A 218 20.75 16.06 -2.79
CA THR A 218 19.89 15.78 -3.96
C THR A 218 19.98 14.31 -4.37
N ILE A 219 21.19 13.80 -4.59
CA ILE A 219 21.43 12.39 -4.96
C ILE A 219 20.86 11.45 -3.90
N LYS A 220 21.07 11.76 -2.61
CA LYS A 220 20.55 10.94 -1.51
C LYS A 220 19.03 10.88 -1.53
N THR A 221 18.35 12.02 -1.70
CA THR A 221 16.89 12.08 -1.80
C THR A 221 16.36 11.29 -2.99
N GLU A 222 17.01 11.37 -4.15
CA GLU A 222 16.62 10.61 -5.33
C GLU A 222 16.78 9.10 -5.13
N ILE A 223 17.87 8.66 -4.48
CA ILE A 223 18.08 7.25 -4.11
C ILE A 223 16.99 6.78 -3.14
N GLU A 224 16.67 7.58 -2.11
CA GLU A 224 15.62 7.25 -1.14
C GLU A 224 14.25 7.10 -1.83
N GLN A 225 13.89 8.02 -2.72
CA GLN A 225 12.66 7.93 -3.51
C GLN A 225 12.63 6.69 -4.41
N TYR A 226 13.76 6.33 -5.02
CA TYR A 226 13.86 5.10 -5.80
C TYR A 226 13.62 3.85 -4.93
N LEU A 227 14.25 3.80 -3.75
CA LEU A 227 14.09 2.69 -2.82
C LEU A 227 12.64 2.57 -2.33
N GLU A 228 11.96 3.68 -2.05
CA GLU A 228 10.54 3.67 -1.70
C GLU A 228 9.67 3.07 -2.81
N ARG A 229 9.89 3.47 -4.07
CA ARG A 229 9.15 2.90 -5.22
C ARG A 229 9.41 1.40 -5.40
N SER A 230 10.65 0.97 -5.16
CA SER A 230 11.03 -0.45 -5.25
C SER A 230 10.42 -1.34 -4.17
N THR A 231 9.89 -0.77 -3.06
CA THR A 231 9.14 -1.56 -2.06
C THR A 231 7.74 -1.95 -2.53
N GLY A 232 7.15 -1.19 -3.44
CA GLY A 232 5.79 -1.42 -3.95
C GLY A 232 5.74 -2.36 -5.16
N GLN A 233 6.85 -2.48 -5.89
CA GLN A 233 7.01 -3.44 -6.98
C GLN A 233 7.75 -4.65 -6.42
N ALA A 234 7.11 -5.81 -6.35
CA ALA A 234 7.82 -7.05 -6.05
C ALA A 234 8.95 -7.19 -7.08
N ILE A 235 10.19 -6.97 -6.65
CA ILE A 235 11.38 -7.14 -7.47
C ILE A 235 11.42 -8.63 -7.84
N GLN A 236 10.86 -8.96 -9.00
CA GLN A 236 11.00 -10.29 -9.58
C GLN A 236 12.42 -10.37 -10.12
N LEU A 237 13.33 -10.85 -9.25
CA LEU A 237 14.67 -11.29 -9.62
C LEU A 237 14.59 -12.58 -10.43
#